data_AF-A0A7X7D8R8-F1
#
_entry.id   AF-A0A7X7D8R8-F1
#
_cell.length_a   1.000
_cell.length_b   1.000
_cell.length_c   1.000
_cell.angle_alpha   90.00
_cell.angle_beta   90.00
_cell.angle_gamma   90.00
#
_symmetry.space_group_name_H-M   'P 1'
#
loop_
_entity.id
_entity.type
_entity.pdbx_description
1 polymer ?
#
loop_
_entity_poly.entity_id
_entity_poly.type
_entity_poly.pdbx_seq_one_letter_code
_entity_poly.pdbx_strand_id
1 'polypeptide(L)'
;MATLTAAADGSHLSGAMIALIPTPEDAERLAIEGGEAPEQLHCTLRYLGKGADFDEAARAAIVDAVRRLAEGMPPVRAKLFGAAHWNGNGDEPSWVWSVGDDPEYGQSLEAAHEMAEEALVMAPMDVELPAPHTPWVAHVCAAYSSELDLIIALEERLGPIVFDRVRVAFAGDYTDIPLGEPVTAAAGPLRRQPTDLETRARTDFAAMDQAWHQAVDDTLTAWADIQAAQREEITAAVQAAAEADNLAALDDLTVDTDAGAALLTARMIRYAREAGEAQQAEAEAQGVTVPEWSLDDEAITAAAFRDRIRQMARTTARLLGGNLVASGVRRAMRLFGSGSPAQVADGVDEHLTSLSDASVREAIGGAMSAAQNEGRMAVLAVAPPAEYVATEILDTNSCKPCRDNDGTRYTNLPDARGAYPTGGYVHCEGGARCRGTLVAVWPQDGEQDAAGTIMA
;
A
#
# COMPACT_ATOMS: atom_id res chain seq x y z
N MET A 1 35.43 -34.00 -17.24
CA MET A 1 34.88 -32.63 -17.26
C MET A 1 34.07 -32.51 -18.54
N ALA A 2 32.84 -33.03 -18.51
CA ALA A 2 31.87 -32.78 -19.56
C ALA A 2 31.30 -31.38 -19.32
N THR A 3 31.13 -30.64 -20.41
CA THR A 3 30.73 -29.23 -20.40
C THR A 3 29.28 -29.12 -19.95
N LEU A 4 29.02 -28.41 -18.84
CA LEU A 4 27.69 -27.92 -18.51
C LEU A 4 27.23 -27.05 -19.67
N THR A 5 26.27 -27.52 -20.46
CA THR A 5 25.54 -26.65 -21.37
C THR A 5 24.43 -26.00 -20.57
N ALA A 6 24.61 -24.73 -20.20
CA ALA A 6 23.48 -23.81 -20.08
C ALA A 6 22.63 -24.02 -21.35
N ALA A 7 21.30 -24.05 -21.25
CA ALA A 7 20.40 -24.31 -22.38
C ALA A 7 20.79 -23.45 -23.61
N ALA A 8 21.63 -23.99 -24.48
CA ALA A 8 22.51 -23.17 -25.34
C ALA A 8 21.81 -22.70 -26.62
N ASP A 9 20.55 -23.06 -26.82
CA ASP A 9 19.78 -22.71 -28.01
C ASP A 9 18.59 -21.78 -27.72
N GLY A 10 18.29 -21.48 -26.45
CA GLY A 10 17.14 -20.66 -26.06
C GLY A 10 15.80 -21.23 -26.51
N SER A 11 15.73 -22.52 -26.88
CA SER A 11 14.51 -23.14 -27.42
C SER A 11 13.37 -23.17 -26.40
N HIS A 12 13.68 -23.32 -25.11
CA HIS A 12 12.72 -23.20 -24.00
C HIS A 12 12.11 -21.78 -23.89
N LEU A 13 12.81 -20.74 -24.37
CA LEU A 13 12.32 -19.35 -24.40
C LEU A 13 11.33 -19.10 -25.54
N SER A 14 11.20 -20.01 -26.50
CA SER A 14 10.24 -19.89 -27.62
C SER A 14 8.80 -20.24 -27.24
N GLY A 15 8.61 -20.80 -26.04
CA GLY A 15 7.30 -21.23 -25.52
C GLY A 15 6.42 -20.08 -25.06
N ALA A 16 5.15 -20.40 -24.79
CA ALA A 16 4.23 -19.56 -24.06
C ALA A 16 3.77 -20.27 -22.77
N MET A 17 3.66 -19.52 -21.68
CA MET A 17 3.30 -20.08 -20.38
C MET A 17 2.73 -19.05 -19.41
N ILE A 18 2.01 -19.54 -18.41
CA ILE A 18 1.69 -18.85 -17.17
C ILE A 18 2.51 -19.52 -16.07
N ALA A 19 3.29 -18.75 -15.31
CA ALA A 19 4.20 -19.29 -14.31
C ALA A 19 4.29 -18.41 -13.06
N LEU A 20 4.54 -19.02 -11.90
CA LEU A 20 4.94 -18.31 -10.69
C LEU A 20 6.43 -18.00 -10.75
N ILE A 21 6.81 -16.77 -10.39
CA ILE A 21 8.21 -16.36 -10.34
C ILE A 21 8.67 -16.17 -8.89
N PRO A 22 9.81 -16.77 -8.49
CA PRO A 22 10.35 -16.57 -7.15
C PRO A 22 10.69 -15.11 -6.87
N THR A 23 10.74 -14.75 -5.59
CA THR A 23 11.35 -13.48 -5.16
C THR A 23 12.79 -13.39 -5.67
N PRO A 24 13.36 -12.18 -5.86
CA PRO A 24 14.76 -12.04 -6.27
C PRO A 24 15.74 -12.76 -5.32
N GLU A 25 15.51 -12.69 -4.02
CA GLU A 25 16.33 -13.38 -3.00
C GLU A 25 16.28 -14.91 -3.17
N ASP A 26 15.08 -15.47 -3.35
CA ASP A 26 14.94 -16.90 -3.58
C ASP A 26 15.54 -17.32 -4.93
N ALA A 27 15.35 -16.53 -6.00
CA ALA A 27 15.93 -16.83 -7.30
C ALA A 27 17.47 -16.84 -7.26
N GLU A 28 18.09 -15.88 -6.59
CA GLU A 28 19.54 -15.82 -6.40
C GLU A 28 20.05 -17.01 -5.58
N ARG A 29 19.34 -17.37 -4.50
CA ARG A 29 19.67 -18.53 -3.67
C ARG A 29 19.60 -19.85 -4.45
N LEU A 30 18.61 -19.97 -5.33
CA LEU A 30 18.35 -21.20 -6.07
C LEU A 30 19.27 -21.38 -7.27
N ALA A 31 19.77 -20.31 -7.87
CA ALA A 31 20.67 -20.42 -9.01
C ALA A 31 21.90 -21.32 -8.71
N ILE A 32 22.24 -22.16 -9.68
CA ILE A 32 23.39 -23.06 -9.65
C ILE A 32 24.29 -22.81 -10.86
N GLU A 33 25.59 -23.03 -10.69
CA GLU A 33 26.55 -22.87 -11.79
C GLU A 33 26.21 -23.82 -12.95
N GLY A 34 26.05 -23.25 -14.15
CA GLY A 34 25.67 -24.00 -15.36
C GLY A 34 24.20 -24.41 -15.43
N GLY A 35 23.37 -24.00 -14.47
CA GLY A 35 21.91 -24.16 -14.52
C GLY A 35 21.18 -22.97 -15.15
N GLU A 36 19.89 -22.89 -14.86
CA GLU A 36 19.04 -21.76 -15.23
C GLU A 36 19.50 -20.47 -14.54
N ALA A 37 19.42 -19.36 -15.26
CA ALA A 37 19.71 -18.04 -14.70
C ALA A 37 18.63 -17.64 -13.68
N PRO A 38 18.96 -16.84 -12.62
CA PRO A 38 17.99 -16.42 -11.61
C PRO A 38 16.69 -15.86 -12.19
N GLU A 39 16.78 -15.01 -13.22
CA GLU A 39 15.64 -14.37 -13.89
C GLU A 39 14.78 -15.31 -14.75
N GLN A 40 15.28 -16.52 -15.02
CA GLN A 40 14.60 -17.59 -15.75
C GLN A 40 14.01 -18.65 -14.81
N LEU A 41 14.31 -18.65 -13.52
CA LEU A 41 13.71 -19.59 -12.57
C LEU A 41 12.22 -19.30 -12.41
N HIS A 42 11.40 -20.34 -12.56
CA HIS A 42 9.94 -20.24 -12.46
C HIS A 42 9.30 -21.59 -12.13
N CYS A 43 8.09 -21.57 -11.58
CA CYS A 43 7.22 -22.74 -11.44
C CYS A 43 6.08 -22.62 -12.46
N THR A 44 6.07 -23.50 -13.47
CA THR A 44 5.07 -23.44 -14.54
C THR A 44 3.69 -23.86 -14.00
N LEU A 45 2.72 -22.95 -14.07
CA LEU A 45 1.31 -23.21 -13.75
C LEU A 45 0.60 -23.80 -14.96
N ARG A 46 0.85 -23.25 -16.16
CA ARG A 46 0.33 -23.76 -17.42
C ARG A 46 1.29 -23.50 -18.58
N TYR A 47 1.62 -24.55 -19.32
CA TYR A 47 2.24 -24.43 -20.64
C TYR A 47 1.17 -24.26 -21.74
N LEU A 48 1.39 -23.30 -22.64
CA LEU A 48 0.43 -22.87 -23.65
C LEU A 48 0.85 -23.25 -25.09
N GLY A 49 2.06 -23.79 -25.28
CA GLY A 49 2.59 -24.11 -26.61
C GLY A 49 3.64 -23.11 -27.08
N LYS A 50 3.72 -22.83 -28.39
CA LYS A 50 4.69 -21.88 -28.95
C LYS A 50 4.15 -20.46 -28.88
N GLY A 51 4.95 -19.51 -28.41
CA GLY A 51 4.49 -18.13 -28.27
C GLY A 51 4.17 -17.43 -29.59
N ALA A 52 4.73 -17.90 -30.71
CA ALA A 52 4.45 -17.37 -32.04
C ALA A 52 3.03 -17.69 -32.55
N ASP A 53 2.34 -18.66 -31.94
CA ASP A 53 0.99 -19.06 -32.34
C ASP A 53 -0.09 -18.10 -31.79
N PHE A 54 0.28 -17.18 -30.89
CA PHE A 54 -0.62 -16.21 -30.25
C PHE A 54 -0.48 -14.83 -30.90
N ASP A 55 -1.58 -14.33 -31.47
CA ASP A 55 -1.67 -12.96 -31.92
C ASP A 55 -1.80 -11.96 -30.75
N GLU A 56 -1.69 -10.67 -31.04
CA GLU A 56 -1.70 -9.61 -30.02
C GLU A 56 -3.01 -9.59 -29.21
N ALA A 57 -4.14 -9.93 -29.84
CA ALA A 57 -5.44 -9.94 -29.17
C ALA A 57 -5.53 -11.10 -28.17
N ALA A 58 -5.08 -12.29 -28.55
CA ALA A 58 -5.02 -13.45 -27.66
C ALA A 58 -4.04 -13.21 -26.50
N ARG A 59 -2.86 -12.63 -26.78
CA ARG A 59 -1.87 -12.26 -25.75
C ARG A 59 -2.47 -11.31 -24.72
N ALA A 60 -3.09 -10.21 -25.18
CA ALA A 60 -3.73 -9.23 -24.30
C ALA A 60 -4.87 -9.83 -23.48
N ALA A 61 -5.71 -10.67 -24.09
CA ALA A 61 -6.82 -11.33 -23.42
C ALA A 61 -6.37 -12.23 -22.26
N ILE A 62 -5.29 -13.00 -22.46
CA ILE A 62 -4.73 -13.87 -21.42
C ILE A 62 -4.12 -13.02 -20.30
N VAL A 63 -3.32 -12.00 -20.64
CA VAL A 63 -2.71 -11.10 -19.65
C VAL A 63 -3.77 -10.40 -18.80
N ASP A 64 -4.84 -9.88 -19.41
CA ASP A 64 -5.92 -9.20 -18.69
C ASP A 64 -6.74 -10.16 -17.81
N ALA A 65 -6.95 -11.40 -18.26
CA ALA A 65 -7.63 -12.42 -17.45
C ALA A 65 -6.80 -12.81 -16.23
N VAL A 66 -5.50 -13.09 -16.42
CA VAL A 66 -4.57 -13.39 -15.32
C VAL A 66 -4.48 -12.21 -14.35
N ARG A 67 -4.36 -10.97 -14.86
CA ARG A 67 -4.28 -9.76 -14.01
C ARG A 67 -5.51 -9.60 -13.13
N ARG A 68 -6.69 -9.83 -13.70
CA ARG A 68 -7.97 -9.72 -12.97
C ARG A 68 -8.10 -10.77 -11.87
N LEU A 69 -7.69 -12.01 -12.15
CA LEU A 69 -7.81 -13.11 -11.18
C LEU A 69 -6.69 -13.06 -10.12
N ALA A 70 -5.53 -12.52 -10.47
CA ALA A 70 -4.42 -12.31 -9.53
C ALA A 70 -4.64 -11.12 -8.58
N GLU A 71 -5.61 -10.23 -8.87
CA GLU A 71 -5.90 -9.05 -8.06
C GLU A 71 -6.31 -9.47 -6.64
N GLY A 72 -5.53 -9.05 -5.64
CA GLY A 72 -5.75 -9.38 -4.23
C GLY A 72 -5.31 -10.78 -3.80
N MET A 73 -4.73 -11.60 -4.70
CA MET A 73 -4.11 -12.86 -4.30
C MET A 73 -2.84 -12.58 -3.48
N PRO A 74 -2.59 -13.23 -2.33
CA PRO A 74 -1.35 -13.09 -1.58
C PRO A 74 -0.16 -13.74 -2.32
N PRO A 75 1.10 -13.46 -1.93
CA PRO A 75 2.25 -14.20 -2.45
C PRO A 75 2.11 -15.70 -2.15
N VAL A 76 2.50 -16.53 -3.10
CA VAL A 76 2.42 -17.99 -2.94
C VAL A 76 3.62 -18.44 -2.12
N ARG A 77 3.35 -18.94 -0.92
CA ARG A 77 4.35 -19.48 0.01
C ARG A 77 4.39 -20.98 -0.12
N ALA A 78 5.53 -21.50 -0.52
CA ALA A 78 5.72 -22.89 -0.84
C ALA A 78 7.03 -23.42 -0.25
N LYS A 79 7.27 -24.71 -0.48
CA LYS A 79 8.47 -25.40 -0.03
C LYS A 79 9.04 -26.27 -1.13
N LEU A 80 10.34 -26.15 -1.33
CA LEU A 80 11.14 -27.11 -2.07
C LEU A 80 11.41 -28.29 -1.14
N PHE A 81 10.80 -29.44 -1.41
CA PHE A 81 10.83 -30.60 -0.50
C PHE A 81 11.63 -31.79 -1.04
N GLY A 82 12.15 -31.72 -2.26
CA GLY A 82 13.05 -32.72 -2.82
C GLY A 82 13.51 -32.36 -4.23
N ALA A 83 14.54 -33.05 -4.70
CA ALA A 83 15.03 -32.95 -6.07
C ALA A 83 14.62 -34.19 -6.90
N ALA A 84 14.42 -34.01 -8.21
CA ALA A 84 14.12 -35.10 -9.13
C ALA A 84 14.84 -34.91 -10.47
N HIS A 85 15.23 -36.03 -11.09
CA HIS A 85 15.75 -36.09 -12.45
C HIS A 85 14.62 -36.52 -13.39
N TRP A 86 14.18 -35.61 -14.23
CA TRP A 86 13.11 -35.81 -15.20
C TRP A 86 13.70 -36.06 -16.58
N ASN A 87 12.97 -36.80 -17.41
CA ASN A 87 13.37 -37.13 -18.79
C ASN A 87 14.79 -37.71 -18.92
N GLY A 88 15.29 -38.40 -17.88
CA GLY A 88 16.68 -38.90 -17.83
C GLY A 88 17.04 -39.92 -18.92
N ASN A 89 16.06 -40.46 -19.62
CA ASN A 89 16.21 -41.35 -20.77
C ASN A 89 15.79 -40.72 -22.11
N GLY A 90 15.51 -39.42 -22.12
CA GLY A 90 15.12 -38.64 -23.29
C GLY A 90 16.24 -37.73 -23.80
N ASP A 91 15.90 -36.91 -24.80
CA ASP A 91 16.85 -36.00 -25.45
C ASP A 91 17.11 -34.73 -24.63
N GLU A 92 16.21 -34.39 -23.68
CA GLU A 92 16.27 -33.20 -22.83
C GLU A 92 16.08 -33.58 -21.35
N PRO A 93 17.07 -34.23 -20.73
CA PRO A 93 17.05 -34.53 -19.30
C PRO A 93 17.09 -33.25 -18.48
N SER A 94 16.33 -33.19 -17.38
CA SER A 94 16.26 -32.01 -16.53
C SER A 94 16.27 -32.35 -15.04
N TRP A 95 16.94 -31.50 -14.28
CA TRP A 95 16.93 -31.52 -12.82
C TRP A 95 15.96 -30.46 -12.32
N VAL A 96 15.05 -30.88 -11.46
CA VAL A 96 13.99 -30.03 -10.94
C VAL A 96 13.91 -30.13 -9.41
N TRP A 97 13.51 -29.05 -8.76
CA TRP A 97 12.97 -29.13 -7.40
C TRP A 97 11.49 -29.44 -7.46
N SER A 98 11.05 -30.39 -6.63
CA SER A 98 9.64 -30.61 -6.34
C SER A 98 9.14 -29.54 -5.39
N VAL A 99 8.06 -28.87 -5.77
CA VAL A 99 7.45 -27.76 -5.03
C VAL A 99 6.14 -28.25 -4.42
N GLY A 100 5.91 -27.96 -3.15
CA GLY A 100 4.66 -28.26 -2.46
C GLY A 100 4.22 -27.11 -1.59
N ASP A 101 2.95 -27.10 -1.18
CA ASP A 101 2.45 -26.11 -0.22
C ASP A 101 3.24 -26.22 1.08
N ASP A 102 3.48 -25.08 1.72
CA ASP A 102 4.04 -25.07 3.08
C ASP A 102 2.88 -25.24 4.10
N PRO A 103 2.85 -26.32 4.90
CA PRO A 103 1.80 -26.56 5.88
C PRO A 103 1.65 -25.45 6.93
N GLU A 104 2.68 -24.62 7.14
CA GLU A 104 2.66 -23.52 8.10
C GLU A 104 1.86 -22.30 7.61
N TYR A 105 1.63 -22.15 6.30
CA TYR A 105 1.12 -20.89 5.72
C TYR A 105 -0.26 -21.00 5.05
N GLY A 106 -0.85 -22.21 4.98
CA GLY A 106 -2.15 -22.43 4.31
C GLY A 106 -2.02 -22.42 2.78
N GLN A 107 -2.77 -23.30 2.11
CA GLN A 107 -2.56 -23.66 0.69
C GLN A 107 -2.64 -22.46 -0.26
N SER A 108 -1.70 -22.39 -1.23
CA SER A 108 -1.65 -21.31 -2.23
C SER A 108 -1.17 -21.75 -3.63
N LEU A 109 -0.53 -22.93 -3.78
CA LEU A 109 -0.09 -23.43 -5.11
C LEU A 109 -1.25 -23.95 -5.96
N GLU A 110 -2.16 -24.73 -5.37
CA GLU A 110 -3.34 -25.25 -6.08
C GLU A 110 -4.23 -24.10 -6.55
N ALA A 111 -4.47 -23.10 -5.69
CA ALA A 111 -5.22 -21.90 -6.05
C ALA A 111 -4.56 -21.12 -7.21
N ALA A 112 -3.23 -20.99 -7.22
CA ALA A 112 -2.52 -20.35 -8.33
C ALA A 112 -2.62 -21.15 -9.63
N HIS A 113 -2.58 -22.48 -9.56
CA HIS A 113 -2.79 -23.34 -10.72
C HIS A 113 -4.22 -23.25 -11.25
N GLU A 114 -5.23 -23.31 -10.37
CA GLU A 114 -6.64 -23.12 -10.73
C GLU A 114 -6.89 -21.75 -11.36
N MET A 115 -6.28 -20.68 -10.83
CA MET A 115 -6.34 -19.34 -11.42
C MET A 115 -5.82 -19.33 -12.86
N ALA A 116 -4.75 -20.08 -13.15
CA ALA A 116 -4.17 -20.12 -14.50
C ALA A 116 -5.10 -20.85 -15.48
N GLU A 117 -5.73 -21.94 -15.04
CA GLU A 117 -6.73 -22.66 -15.83
C GLU A 117 -7.99 -21.79 -16.04
N GLU A 118 -8.47 -21.11 -15.01
CA GLU A 118 -9.65 -20.22 -15.10
C GLU A 118 -9.39 -19.02 -16.03
N ALA A 119 -8.19 -18.42 -15.97
CA ALA A 119 -7.80 -17.33 -16.86
C ALA A 119 -7.93 -17.73 -18.35
N LEU A 120 -7.59 -18.97 -18.69
CA LEU A 120 -7.65 -19.47 -20.06
C LEU A 120 -9.07 -19.81 -20.50
N VAL A 121 -9.96 -20.17 -19.56
CA VAL A 121 -11.40 -20.30 -19.83
C VAL A 121 -12.02 -18.92 -20.11
N MET A 122 -11.54 -17.88 -19.44
CA MET A 122 -12.04 -16.51 -19.55
C MET A 122 -11.48 -15.73 -20.75
N ALA A 123 -10.30 -16.09 -21.23
CA ALA A 123 -9.63 -15.40 -22.33
C ALA A 123 -10.17 -15.89 -23.69
N PRO A 124 -10.86 -15.04 -24.47
CA PRO A 124 -11.26 -15.42 -25.82
C PRO A 124 -10.01 -15.56 -26.71
N MET A 125 -9.74 -16.77 -27.19
CA MET A 125 -8.64 -17.06 -28.11
C MET A 125 -9.00 -18.19 -29.07
N ASP A 126 -8.44 -18.14 -30.28
CA ASP A 126 -8.57 -19.17 -31.31
C ASP A 126 -7.22 -19.88 -31.49
N VAL A 127 -6.69 -20.43 -30.40
CA VAL A 127 -5.41 -21.16 -30.35
C VAL A 127 -5.63 -22.51 -29.67
N GLU A 128 -5.17 -23.58 -30.31
CA GLU A 128 -5.23 -24.93 -29.73
C GLU A 128 -4.11 -25.09 -28.69
N LEU A 129 -4.48 -25.21 -27.42
CA LEU A 129 -3.52 -25.41 -26.34
C LEU A 129 -3.04 -26.88 -26.28
N PRO A 130 -1.75 -27.13 -25.98
CA PRO A 130 -1.26 -28.46 -25.66
C PRO A 130 -2.00 -29.06 -24.47
N ALA A 131 -2.19 -30.39 -24.51
CA ALA A 131 -2.72 -31.13 -23.37
C ALA A 131 -1.73 -31.05 -22.20
N PRO A 132 -2.20 -30.75 -20.96
CA PRO A 132 -1.33 -30.69 -19.80
C PRO A 132 -0.94 -32.10 -19.35
N HIS A 133 0.17 -32.22 -18.63
CA HIS A 133 0.45 -33.42 -17.86
C HIS A 133 -0.52 -33.53 -16.67
N THR A 134 -1.08 -34.73 -16.46
CA THR A 134 -2.04 -35.00 -15.39
C THR A 134 -1.58 -36.18 -14.52
N PRO A 135 -1.48 -36.02 -13.18
CA PRO A 135 -1.71 -34.79 -12.43
C PRO A 135 -0.65 -33.72 -12.75
N TRP A 136 -1.02 -32.44 -12.56
CA TRP A 136 -0.03 -31.37 -12.55
C TRP A 136 0.95 -31.62 -11.39
N VAL A 137 2.24 -31.44 -11.65
CA VAL A 137 3.30 -31.62 -10.67
C VAL A 137 4.03 -30.29 -10.58
N ALA A 138 3.88 -29.57 -9.48
CA ALA A 138 4.54 -28.29 -9.27
C ALA A 138 6.06 -28.49 -9.15
N HIS A 139 6.82 -27.79 -9.97
CA HIS A 139 8.28 -27.93 -10.03
C HIS A 139 8.95 -26.64 -10.52
N VAL A 140 10.20 -26.43 -10.09
CA VAL A 140 11.10 -25.41 -10.64
C VAL A 140 12.26 -26.13 -11.32
N CYS A 141 12.48 -25.84 -12.61
CA CYS A 141 13.62 -26.38 -13.35
C CYS A 141 14.91 -25.70 -12.88
N ALA A 142 15.89 -26.49 -12.44
CA ALA A 142 17.19 -26.01 -12.01
C ALA A 142 18.19 -26.00 -13.17
N ALA A 143 18.19 -27.06 -13.99
CA ALA A 143 19.10 -27.22 -15.11
C ALA A 143 18.60 -28.30 -16.08
N TYR A 144 18.85 -28.11 -17.37
CA TYR A 144 18.78 -29.18 -18.36
C TYR A 144 20.14 -29.90 -18.40
N SER A 145 20.22 -31.09 -17.80
CA SER A 145 21.45 -31.85 -17.68
C SER A 145 21.18 -33.30 -17.31
N SER A 146 22.00 -34.22 -17.82
CA SER A 146 22.04 -35.63 -17.41
C SER A 146 22.99 -35.92 -16.25
N GLU A 147 23.73 -34.91 -15.76
CA GLU A 147 24.76 -35.08 -14.73
C GLU A 147 24.10 -35.39 -13.37
N LEU A 148 24.45 -36.53 -12.78
CA LEU A 148 23.74 -37.03 -11.59
C LEU A 148 24.18 -36.39 -10.28
N ASP A 149 25.34 -35.74 -10.25
CA ASP A 149 25.89 -35.09 -9.06
C ASP A 149 25.24 -33.73 -8.77
N LEU A 150 24.50 -33.16 -9.72
CA LEU A 150 23.69 -31.95 -9.51
C LEU A 150 22.71 -32.08 -8.35
N ILE A 151 22.26 -33.31 -8.05
CA ILE A 151 21.41 -33.58 -6.89
C ILE A 151 21.97 -33.02 -5.59
N ILE A 152 23.31 -32.99 -5.41
CA ILE A 152 23.95 -32.45 -4.21
C ILE A 152 23.64 -30.95 -4.06
N ALA A 153 23.82 -30.19 -5.15
CA ALA A 153 23.57 -28.75 -5.15
C ALA A 153 22.08 -28.40 -4.98
N LEU A 154 21.19 -29.24 -5.51
CA LEU A 154 19.74 -29.09 -5.34
C LEU A 154 19.30 -29.40 -3.91
N GLU A 155 19.82 -30.46 -3.29
CA GLU A 155 19.51 -30.85 -1.91
C GLU A 155 19.96 -29.78 -0.89
N GLU A 156 21.10 -29.12 -1.12
CA GLU A 156 21.59 -28.01 -0.29
C GLU A 156 20.67 -26.77 -0.32
N ARG A 157 19.77 -26.68 -1.30
CA ARG A 157 18.87 -25.53 -1.54
C ARG A 157 17.41 -25.79 -1.18
N LEU A 158 17.10 -26.98 -0.65
CA LEU A 158 15.76 -27.29 -0.15
C LEU A 158 15.35 -26.36 0.97
N GLY A 159 14.05 -26.13 1.10
CA GLY A 159 13.51 -25.20 2.10
C GLY A 159 12.39 -24.33 1.55
N PRO A 160 11.99 -23.30 2.31
CA PRO A 160 10.95 -22.37 1.91
C PRO A 160 11.29 -21.67 0.60
N ILE A 161 10.26 -21.29 -0.16
CA ILE A 161 10.34 -20.46 -1.35
C ILE A 161 9.08 -19.59 -1.42
N VAL A 162 9.25 -18.32 -1.80
CA VAL A 162 8.15 -17.39 -2.00
C VAL A 162 8.08 -17.00 -3.47
N PHE A 163 6.89 -17.05 -4.04
CA PHE A 163 6.59 -16.49 -5.36
C PHE A 163 5.76 -15.21 -5.19
N ASP A 164 6.27 -14.10 -5.72
CA ASP A 164 5.71 -12.76 -5.53
C ASP A 164 5.07 -12.18 -6.80
N ARG A 165 5.04 -12.96 -7.89
CA ARG A 165 4.41 -12.56 -9.16
C ARG A 165 4.06 -13.76 -10.04
N VAL A 166 3.03 -13.58 -10.85
CA VAL A 166 2.69 -14.43 -11.99
C VAL A 166 3.26 -13.80 -13.25
N ARG A 167 4.00 -14.58 -14.04
CA ARG A 167 4.47 -14.19 -15.36
C ARG A 167 3.60 -14.84 -16.43
N VAL A 168 3.15 -14.03 -17.39
CA VAL A 168 2.60 -14.50 -18.65
C VAL A 168 3.65 -14.24 -19.73
N ALA A 169 4.19 -15.31 -20.32
CA ALA A 169 5.27 -15.23 -21.30
C ALA A 169 4.84 -15.75 -22.68
N PHE A 170 5.35 -15.13 -23.73
CA PHE A 170 5.20 -15.54 -25.13
C PHE A 170 6.50 -15.30 -25.90
N ALA A 171 7.21 -16.38 -26.26
CA ALA A 171 8.41 -16.33 -27.12
C ALA A 171 9.49 -15.32 -26.67
N GLY A 172 9.75 -15.26 -25.36
CA GLY A 172 10.76 -14.40 -24.75
C GLY A 172 10.24 -13.03 -24.28
N ASP A 173 9.09 -12.58 -24.78
CA ASP A 173 8.37 -11.43 -24.22
C ASP A 173 7.53 -11.87 -23.04
N TYR A 174 7.45 -11.06 -21.99
CA TYR A 174 6.64 -11.41 -20.83
C TYR A 174 6.04 -10.20 -20.12
N THR A 175 4.93 -10.44 -19.42
CA THR A 175 4.31 -9.51 -18.49
C THR A 175 4.30 -10.14 -17.10
N ASP A 176 4.92 -9.45 -16.13
CA ASP A 176 4.87 -9.82 -14.73
C ASP A 176 3.69 -9.11 -14.05
N ILE A 177 2.91 -9.87 -13.30
CA ILE A 177 1.73 -9.44 -12.55
C ILE A 177 2.02 -9.75 -11.08
N PRO A 178 2.18 -8.75 -10.21
CA PRO A 178 2.55 -8.99 -8.81
C PRO A 178 1.45 -9.78 -8.08
N LEU A 179 1.90 -10.66 -7.18
CA LEU A 179 1.11 -11.37 -6.18
C LEU A 179 1.44 -10.80 -4.80
N GLY A 180 0.41 -10.63 -3.98
CA GLY A 180 0.48 -9.90 -2.73
C GLY A 180 0.45 -8.40 -2.93
N GLU A 181 0.45 -7.69 -1.81
CA GLU A 181 0.74 -6.27 -1.88
C GLU A 181 2.13 -6.09 -2.49
N PRO A 182 2.29 -5.24 -3.51
CA PRO A 182 3.55 -5.14 -4.22
C PRO A 182 4.65 -4.78 -3.22
N VAL A 183 5.69 -5.62 -3.14
CA VAL A 183 6.94 -5.29 -2.44
C VAL A 183 7.67 -4.27 -3.33
N THR A 184 7.16 -3.05 -3.30
CA THR A 184 7.59 -1.73 -3.85
C THR A 184 6.39 -0.79 -4.12
N ALA A 185 5.14 -1.17 -3.84
CA ALA A 185 3.98 -0.30 -4.04
C ALA A 185 2.80 -0.63 -3.10
N ALA A 186 3.04 -0.51 -1.78
CA ALA A 186 1.96 -0.28 -0.81
C ALA A 186 1.73 1.22 -0.53
N ALA A 187 2.28 2.11 -1.37
CA ALA A 187 1.61 3.37 -1.65
C ALA A 187 0.68 3.15 -2.85
N GLY A 188 -0.44 3.86 -2.92
CA GLY A 188 -1.03 4.17 -4.23
C GLY A 188 0.06 4.71 -5.17
N PRO A 189 -0.12 4.68 -6.50
CA PRO A 189 0.92 5.14 -7.41
C PRO A 189 1.34 6.55 -7.01
N LEU A 190 2.59 6.71 -6.55
CA LEU A 190 3.17 8.02 -6.28
C LEU A 190 2.88 8.91 -7.50
N ARG A 191 2.51 10.17 -7.28
CA ARG A 191 2.14 11.09 -8.38
C ARG A 191 3.25 11.17 -9.45
N ARG A 192 4.50 11.01 -9.01
CA ARG A 192 5.71 10.97 -9.85
C ARG A 192 6.79 10.14 -9.15
N GLN A 193 7.86 9.83 -9.87
CA GLN A 193 9.07 9.28 -9.25
C GLN A 193 9.70 10.31 -8.28
N PRO A 194 10.36 9.84 -7.20
CA PRO A 194 11.17 10.69 -6.36
C PRO A 194 12.26 11.40 -7.16
N THR A 195 12.50 12.67 -6.86
CA THR A 195 13.64 13.44 -7.35
C THR A 195 14.92 13.03 -6.62
N ASP A 196 16.08 13.35 -7.18
CA ASP A 196 17.38 13.11 -6.54
C ASP A 196 17.46 13.66 -5.10
N LEU A 197 16.82 14.81 -4.86
CA LEU A 197 16.79 15.43 -3.55
C LEU A 197 15.93 14.63 -2.56
N GLU A 198 14.75 14.19 -2.99
CA GLU A 198 13.88 13.35 -2.17
C GLU A 198 14.50 11.98 -1.89
N THR A 199 15.22 11.40 -2.86
CA THR A 199 16.01 10.18 -2.63
C THR A 199 17.13 10.41 -1.62
N ARG A 200 17.83 11.57 -1.69
CA ARG A 200 18.84 11.95 -0.69
C ARG A 200 18.27 12.15 0.70
N ALA A 201 17.01 12.59 0.81
CA ALA A 201 16.32 12.73 2.08
C ALA A 201 16.03 11.39 2.77
N ARG A 202 16.26 10.26 2.07
CA ARG A 202 16.02 8.89 2.57
C ARG A 202 14.57 8.62 2.96
N THR A 203 13.63 9.46 2.52
CA THR A 203 12.20 9.30 2.79
C THR A 203 11.63 8.14 1.98
N ASP A 204 11.05 7.15 2.66
CA ASP A 204 10.28 6.08 2.04
C ASP A 204 8.82 6.54 1.89
N PHE A 205 8.50 7.11 0.72
CA PHE A 205 7.14 7.55 0.43
C PHE A 205 6.16 6.39 0.29
N ALA A 206 6.62 5.19 -0.05
CA ALA A 206 5.76 4.03 -0.15
C ALA A 206 5.25 3.64 1.25
N ALA A 207 6.17 3.47 2.19
CA ALA A 207 5.84 3.19 3.59
C ALA A 207 5.03 4.34 4.22
N MET A 208 5.35 5.60 3.89
CA MET A 208 4.61 6.76 4.39
C MET A 208 3.13 6.74 3.95
N ASP A 209 2.85 6.42 2.69
CA ASP A 209 1.49 6.33 2.20
C ASP A 209 0.74 5.13 2.78
N GLN A 210 1.40 3.98 2.90
CA GLN A 210 0.83 2.78 3.50
C GLN A 210 0.40 3.05 4.95
N ALA A 211 1.30 3.65 5.73
CA ALA A 211 1.03 3.98 7.13
C ALA A 211 -0.14 4.97 7.26
N TRP A 212 -0.27 5.93 6.32
CA TRP A 212 -1.41 6.84 6.29
C TRP A 212 -2.72 6.11 6.03
N HIS A 213 -2.77 5.23 5.02
CA HIS A 213 -3.98 4.46 4.69
C HIS A 213 -4.38 3.56 5.86
N GLN A 214 -3.43 2.85 6.45
CA GLN A 214 -3.68 2.01 7.62
C GLN A 214 -4.22 2.84 8.80
N ALA A 215 -3.63 4.00 9.08
CA ALA A 215 -4.10 4.88 10.16
C ALA A 215 -5.54 5.39 9.91
N VAL A 216 -5.89 5.70 8.66
CA VAL A 216 -7.24 6.12 8.26
C VAL A 216 -8.23 4.97 8.40
N ASP A 217 -7.92 3.79 7.86
CA ASP A 217 -8.82 2.63 7.86
C ASP A 217 -9.06 2.06 9.27
N ASP A 218 -8.01 1.98 10.08
CA ASP A 218 -8.11 1.64 11.52
C ASP A 218 -9.08 2.59 12.25
N THR A 219 -8.96 3.88 11.96
CA THR A 219 -9.73 4.92 12.63
C THR A 219 -11.18 4.91 12.16
N LEU A 220 -11.42 4.73 10.86
CA LEU A 220 -12.77 4.57 10.29
C LEU A 220 -13.50 3.37 10.87
N THR A 221 -12.81 2.23 10.97
CA THR A 221 -13.37 1.02 11.58
C THR A 221 -13.83 1.28 13.01
N ALA A 222 -12.97 1.93 13.82
CA ALA A 222 -13.31 2.28 15.20
C ALA A 222 -14.36 3.40 15.32
N TRP A 223 -14.50 4.25 14.29
CA TRP A 223 -15.47 5.33 14.27
C TRP A 223 -16.92 4.85 14.07
N ALA A 224 -17.11 3.66 13.51
CA ALA A 224 -18.44 3.11 13.21
C ALA A 224 -19.36 3.06 14.43
N ASP A 225 -18.85 2.62 15.59
CA ASP A 225 -19.62 2.53 16.83
C ASP A 225 -20.01 3.92 17.36
N ILE A 226 -19.12 4.91 17.21
CA ILE A 226 -19.37 6.30 17.62
C ILE A 226 -20.46 6.88 16.75
N GLN A 227 -20.38 6.66 15.44
CA GLN A 227 -21.41 7.12 14.52
C GLN A 227 -22.76 6.46 14.80
N ALA A 228 -22.78 5.17 15.16
CA ALA A 228 -24.00 4.47 15.56
C ALA A 228 -24.66 5.11 16.79
N ALA A 229 -23.90 5.38 17.85
CA ALA A 229 -24.42 6.07 19.04
C ALA A 229 -24.95 7.47 18.70
N GLN A 230 -24.23 8.24 17.88
CA GLN A 230 -24.68 9.56 17.45
C GLN A 230 -25.98 9.51 16.62
N ARG A 231 -26.18 8.47 15.79
CA ARG A 231 -27.46 8.28 15.09
C ARG A 231 -28.59 8.04 16.07
N GLU A 232 -28.39 7.21 17.08
CA GLU A 232 -29.41 6.93 18.10
C GLU A 232 -29.84 8.21 18.83
N GLU A 233 -28.89 9.07 19.21
CA GLU A 233 -29.17 10.39 19.79
C GLU A 233 -30.02 11.27 18.86
N ILE A 234 -29.67 11.34 17.58
CA ILE A 234 -30.41 12.12 16.59
C ILE A 234 -31.83 11.57 16.42
N THR A 235 -31.99 10.25 16.28
CA THR A 235 -33.30 9.62 16.06
C THR A 235 -34.21 9.77 17.27
N ALA A 236 -33.67 9.69 18.49
CA ALA A 236 -34.41 9.94 19.71
C ALA A 236 -34.89 11.39 19.80
N ALA A 237 -34.03 12.35 19.46
CA ALA A 237 -34.39 13.77 19.43
C ALA A 237 -35.46 14.07 18.38
N VAL A 238 -35.36 13.48 17.18
CA VAL A 238 -36.35 13.60 16.11
C VAL A 238 -37.69 13.02 16.53
N GLN A 239 -37.70 11.83 17.15
CA GLN A 239 -38.93 11.21 17.64
C GLN A 239 -39.61 12.12 18.67
N ALA A 240 -38.86 12.61 19.66
CA ALA A 240 -39.39 13.49 20.69
C ALA A 240 -39.97 14.80 20.11
N ALA A 241 -39.29 15.39 19.11
CA ALA A 241 -39.79 16.58 18.41
C ALA A 241 -41.10 16.30 17.66
N ALA A 242 -41.22 15.13 17.01
CA ALA A 242 -42.43 14.72 16.31
C ALA A 242 -43.58 14.37 17.27
N GLU A 243 -43.31 13.74 18.41
CA GLU A 243 -44.30 13.47 19.47
C GLU A 243 -44.89 14.77 20.06
N ALA A 244 -44.05 15.79 20.21
CA ALA A 244 -44.45 17.10 20.69
C ALA A 244 -45.03 18.03 19.61
N ASP A 245 -45.07 17.60 18.34
CA ASP A 245 -45.40 18.42 17.16
C ASP A 245 -44.63 19.76 17.16
N ASN A 246 -43.35 19.72 17.54
CA ASN A 246 -42.49 20.88 17.71
C ASN A 246 -41.16 20.70 16.95
N LEU A 247 -41.17 21.00 15.65
CA LEU A 247 -39.97 20.91 14.81
C LEU A 247 -38.83 21.84 15.30
N ALA A 248 -39.16 22.98 15.91
CA ALA A 248 -38.17 23.92 16.44
C ALA A 248 -37.34 23.34 17.61
N ALA A 249 -37.77 22.21 18.20
CA ALA A 249 -36.96 21.49 19.18
C ALA A 249 -35.63 20.95 18.59
N LEU A 250 -35.49 20.91 17.26
CA LEU A 250 -34.27 20.47 16.57
C LEU A 250 -33.28 21.60 16.28
N ASP A 251 -33.62 22.88 16.53
CA ASP A 251 -32.79 24.02 16.16
C ASP A 251 -31.42 24.00 16.86
N ASP A 252 -31.39 23.54 18.11
CA ASP A 252 -30.20 23.44 18.95
C ASP A 252 -29.69 21.99 19.11
N LEU A 253 -30.13 21.06 18.25
CA LEU A 253 -29.73 19.66 18.34
C LEU A 253 -28.21 19.52 18.18
N THR A 254 -27.59 18.83 19.12
CA THR A 254 -26.19 18.40 19.08
C THR A 254 -26.10 16.93 19.47
N VAL A 255 -25.02 16.26 19.06
CA VAL A 255 -24.67 14.91 19.52
C VAL A 255 -23.43 14.95 20.40
N ASP A 256 -23.23 13.93 21.24
CA ASP A 256 -21.96 13.76 21.94
C ASP A 256 -20.81 13.57 20.93
N THR A 257 -19.71 14.27 21.19
CA THR A 257 -18.48 14.21 20.37
C THR A 257 -17.25 13.86 21.20
N ASP A 258 -17.40 13.64 22.50
CA ASP A 258 -16.27 13.39 23.40
C ASP A 258 -15.61 12.04 23.10
N ALA A 259 -16.40 10.99 22.86
CA ALA A 259 -15.88 9.69 22.45
C ALA A 259 -15.08 9.79 21.12
N GLY A 260 -15.63 10.51 20.15
CA GLY A 260 -14.96 10.75 18.85
C GLY A 260 -13.67 11.54 19.01
N ALA A 261 -13.68 12.61 19.81
CA ALA A 261 -12.50 13.40 20.08
C ALA A 261 -11.41 12.61 20.82
N ALA A 262 -11.79 11.74 21.77
CA ALA A 262 -10.87 10.87 22.48
C ALA A 262 -10.23 9.84 21.54
N LEU A 263 -11.04 9.17 20.70
CA LEU A 263 -10.56 8.23 19.69
C LEU A 263 -9.57 8.91 18.73
N LEU A 264 -9.95 10.04 18.12
CA LEU A 264 -9.08 10.76 17.20
C LEU A 264 -7.80 11.23 17.88
N THR A 265 -7.88 11.75 19.10
CA THR A 265 -6.69 12.17 19.84
C THR A 265 -5.71 11.01 20.02
N ALA A 266 -6.21 9.85 20.45
CA ALA A 266 -5.37 8.67 20.66
C ALA A 266 -4.74 8.18 19.34
N ARG A 267 -5.54 8.07 18.26
CA ARG A 267 -5.07 7.61 16.94
C ARG A 267 -4.07 8.57 16.31
N MET A 268 -4.36 9.88 16.36
CA MET A 268 -3.47 10.91 15.82
C MET A 268 -2.17 11.00 16.61
N ILE A 269 -2.17 10.90 17.94
CA ILE A 269 -0.91 10.91 18.72
C ILE A 269 -0.06 9.67 18.39
N ARG A 270 -0.70 8.49 18.32
CA ARG A 270 0.00 7.25 17.92
C ARG A 270 0.65 7.41 16.55
N TYR A 271 -0.12 7.84 15.56
CA TYR A 271 0.38 7.98 14.19
C TYR A 271 1.43 9.10 14.05
N ALA A 272 1.29 10.21 14.79
CA ALA A 272 2.31 11.24 14.84
C ALA A 272 3.64 10.71 15.43
N ARG A 273 3.59 9.79 16.41
CA ARG A 273 4.80 9.16 16.94
C ARG A 273 5.48 8.30 15.87
N GLU A 274 4.72 7.44 15.19
CA GLU A 274 5.22 6.60 14.10
C GLU A 274 5.84 7.46 12.97
N ALA A 275 5.19 8.55 12.59
CA ALA A 275 5.70 9.47 11.58
C ALA A 275 6.98 10.22 12.02
N GLY A 276 7.08 10.56 13.31
CA GLY A 276 8.29 11.12 13.90
C GLY A 276 9.43 10.11 13.95
N GLU A 277 9.18 8.87 14.37
CA GLU A 277 10.17 7.79 14.37
C GLU A 277 10.72 7.54 12.96
N ALA A 278 9.85 7.55 11.94
CA ALA A 278 10.28 7.50 10.54
C ALA A 278 11.15 8.70 10.14
N GLN A 279 10.78 9.93 10.53
CA GLN A 279 11.59 11.13 10.28
C GLN A 279 12.96 11.09 10.97
N GLN A 280 13.04 10.50 12.17
CA GLN A 280 14.30 10.28 12.87
C GLN A 280 15.16 9.28 12.09
N ALA A 281 14.59 8.15 11.68
CA ALA A 281 15.30 7.15 10.88
C ALA A 281 15.82 7.73 9.55
N GLU A 282 15.05 8.60 8.89
CA GLU A 282 15.47 9.34 7.70
C GLU A 282 16.70 10.22 7.97
N ALA A 283 16.74 10.92 9.11
CA ALA A 283 17.86 11.76 9.50
C ALA A 283 19.11 10.92 9.86
N GLU A 284 18.93 9.86 10.64
CA GLU A 284 20.01 8.95 11.04
C GLU A 284 20.62 8.22 9.82
N ALA A 285 19.80 7.86 8.84
CA ALA A 285 20.26 7.30 7.56
C ALA A 285 21.07 8.30 6.71
N GLN A 286 21.00 9.60 7.03
CA GLN A 286 21.85 10.65 6.47
C GLN A 286 23.06 10.97 7.37
N GLY A 287 23.29 10.23 8.45
CA GLY A 287 24.41 10.44 9.38
C GLY A 287 24.16 11.47 10.47
N VAL A 288 22.90 11.88 10.69
CA VAL A 288 22.53 12.90 11.67
C VAL A 288 22.20 12.27 13.01
N THR A 289 22.83 12.75 14.08
CA THR A 289 22.40 12.43 15.45
C THR A 289 21.23 13.34 15.83
N VAL A 290 20.04 12.75 15.97
CA VAL A 290 18.84 13.47 16.41
C VAL A 290 18.83 13.56 17.94
N PRO A 291 18.71 14.76 18.54
CA PRO A 291 18.53 14.88 19.99
C PRO A 291 17.24 14.21 20.47
N GLU A 292 17.16 13.92 21.77
CA GLU A 292 15.97 13.34 22.38
C GLU A 292 14.73 14.20 22.06
N TRP A 293 13.70 13.55 21.53
CA TRP A 293 12.39 14.11 21.29
C TRP A 293 11.34 13.13 21.81
N SER A 294 10.17 13.66 22.14
CA SER A 294 9.07 12.86 22.66
C SER A 294 7.78 13.58 22.35
N LEU A 295 6.75 12.82 22.00
CA LEU A 295 5.38 13.33 21.99
C LEU A 295 4.64 12.98 23.27
N ASP A 296 5.31 12.36 24.26
CA ASP A 296 4.74 11.91 25.53
C ASP A 296 5.14 12.82 26.71
N ASP A 297 6.26 13.54 26.59
CA ASP A 297 6.79 14.40 27.66
C ASP A 297 6.21 15.81 27.68
N GLU A 298 6.14 16.41 28.87
CA GLU A 298 5.65 17.78 29.09
C GLU A 298 6.66 18.87 28.68
N ALA A 299 7.76 18.51 28.01
CA ALA A 299 8.70 19.47 27.48
C ALA A 299 7.97 20.49 26.58
N ILE A 300 8.29 21.78 26.73
CA ILE A 300 7.51 22.89 26.11
C ILE A 300 7.38 22.73 24.59
N THR A 301 8.43 22.27 23.91
CA THR A 301 8.44 22.03 22.46
C THR A 301 7.51 20.88 22.08
N ALA A 302 7.63 19.73 22.73
CA ALA A 302 6.76 18.55 22.56
C ALA A 302 5.28 18.85 22.87
N ALA A 303 5.03 19.62 23.93
CA ALA A 303 3.68 19.98 24.38
C ALA A 303 2.92 20.77 23.31
N ALA A 304 3.60 21.69 22.61
CA ALA A 304 2.97 22.51 21.56
C ALA A 304 2.45 21.67 20.37
N PHE A 305 3.21 20.66 19.93
CA PHE A 305 2.79 19.74 18.86
C PHE A 305 1.61 18.87 19.31
N ARG A 306 1.70 18.29 20.52
CA ARG A 306 0.61 17.46 21.09
C ARG A 306 -0.69 18.24 21.28
N ASP A 307 -0.60 19.48 21.77
CA ASP A 307 -1.78 20.31 21.98
C ASP A 307 -2.44 20.70 20.66
N ARG A 308 -1.67 20.89 19.60
CA ARG A 308 -2.21 21.13 18.26
C ARG A 308 -2.93 19.88 17.72
N ILE A 309 -2.34 18.70 17.89
CA ILE A 309 -2.99 17.42 17.53
C ILE A 309 -4.34 17.28 18.27
N ARG A 310 -4.37 17.51 19.59
CA ARG A 310 -5.60 17.46 20.41
C ARG A 310 -6.65 18.49 19.97
N GLN A 311 -6.24 19.67 19.54
CA GLN A 311 -7.17 20.68 19.02
C GLN A 311 -7.76 20.26 17.68
N MET A 312 -6.95 19.68 16.79
CA MET A 312 -7.40 19.17 15.50
C MET A 312 -8.37 17.99 15.66
N ALA A 313 -8.05 17.04 16.53
CA ALA A 313 -8.91 15.90 16.85
C ALA A 313 -10.30 16.35 17.34
N ARG A 314 -10.35 17.26 18.33
CA ARG A 314 -11.60 17.81 18.86
C ARG A 314 -12.41 18.56 17.80
N THR A 315 -11.73 19.35 16.96
CA THR A 315 -12.39 20.12 15.91
C THR A 315 -12.97 19.21 14.83
N THR A 316 -12.24 18.17 14.45
CA THR A 316 -12.67 17.16 13.47
C THR A 316 -13.87 16.37 13.98
N ALA A 317 -13.85 15.91 15.25
CA ALA A 317 -14.98 15.21 15.85
C ALA A 317 -16.26 16.06 15.88
N ARG A 318 -16.14 17.34 16.24
CA ARG A 318 -17.27 18.29 16.21
C ARG A 318 -17.81 18.53 14.81
N LEU A 319 -16.92 18.66 13.83
CA LEU A 319 -17.31 18.83 12.42
C LEU A 319 -18.12 17.61 11.94
N LEU A 320 -17.64 16.40 12.23
CA LEU A 320 -18.33 15.16 11.85
C LEU A 320 -19.69 15.02 12.52
N GLY A 321 -19.78 15.25 13.84
CA GLY A 321 -21.05 15.24 14.57
C GLY A 321 -22.05 16.28 14.04
N GLY A 322 -21.60 17.52 13.82
CA GLY A 322 -22.43 18.59 13.25
C GLY A 322 -22.94 18.28 11.83
N ASN A 323 -22.11 17.67 10.99
CA ASN A 323 -22.51 17.25 9.65
C ASN A 323 -23.58 16.15 9.69
N LEU A 324 -23.45 15.18 10.62
CA LEU A 324 -24.42 14.11 10.81
C LEU A 324 -25.77 14.67 11.29
N VAL A 325 -25.75 15.53 12.30
CA VAL A 325 -26.93 16.27 12.80
C VAL A 325 -27.62 17.02 11.66
N ALA A 326 -26.87 17.82 10.90
CA ALA A 326 -27.43 18.59 9.80
C ALA A 326 -28.07 17.70 8.72
N SER A 327 -27.51 16.51 8.47
CA SER A 327 -28.10 15.51 7.56
C SER A 327 -29.40 14.95 8.11
N GLY A 328 -29.42 14.59 9.39
CA GLY A 328 -30.59 14.05 10.10
C GLY A 328 -31.73 15.06 10.17
N VAL A 329 -31.45 16.30 10.59
CA VAL A 329 -32.44 17.38 10.68
C VAL A 329 -33.03 17.69 9.30
N ARG A 330 -32.22 17.77 8.24
CA ARG A 330 -32.75 17.96 6.86
C ARG A 330 -33.69 16.83 6.43
N ARG A 331 -33.42 15.59 6.86
CA ARG A 331 -34.32 14.46 6.60
C ARG A 331 -35.59 14.56 7.44
N ALA A 332 -35.47 14.88 8.73
CA ALA A 332 -36.58 15.07 9.64
C ALA A 332 -37.56 16.14 9.12
N MET A 333 -37.05 17.30 8.66
CA MET A 333 -37.88 18.36 8.07
C MET A 333 -38.74 17.90 6.89
N ARG A 334 -38.26 16.94 6.09
CA ARG A 334 -39.01 16.39 4.95
C ARG A 334 -40.09 15.40 5.38
N LEU A 335 -39.88 14.72 6.51
CA LEU A 335 -40.79 13.69 7.03
C LEU A 335 -41.74 14.23 8.11
N PHE A 336 -41.48 15.42 8.64
CA PHE A 336 -42.23 15.99 9.77
C PHE A 336 -43.72 16.12 9.43
N GLY A 337 -44.59 15.69 10.36
CA GLY A 337 -46.04 15.64 10.15
C GLY A 337 -46.53 14.52 9.22
N SER A 338 -45.63 13.65 8.72
CA SER A 338 -45.99 12.44 7.98
C SER A 338 -45.90 11.21 8.88
N GLY A 339 -46.93 10.36 8.87
CA GLY A 339 -46.95 9.13 9.67
C GLY A 339 -46.96 9.36 11.18
N SER A 340 -46.60 8.32 11.94
CA SER A 340 -46.37 8.41 13.39
C SER A 340 -44.97 8.96 13.71
N PRO A 341 -44.73 9.50 14.92
CA PRO A 341 -43.40 9.95 15.34
C PRO A 341 -42.30 8.88 15.18
N ALA A 342 -42.62 7.62 15.45
CA ALA A 342 -41.71 6.50 15.24
C ALA A 342 -41.34 6.33 13.76
N GLN A 343 -42.32 6.45 12.85
CA GLN A 343 -42.04 6.37 11.40
C GLN A 343 -41.16 7.52 10.89
N VAL A 344 -41.28 8.72 11.50
CA VAL A 344 -40.40 9.85 11.18
C VAL A 344 -38.96 9.54 11.61
N ALA A 345 -38.79 9.02 12.83
CA ALA A 345 -37.47 8.65 13.36
C ALA A 345 -36.82 7.50 12.56
N ASP A 346 -37.57 6.44 12.26
CA ASP A 346 -37.12 5.32 11.42
C ASP A 346 -36.66 5.80 10.04
N GLY A 347 -37.43 6.70 9.42
CA GLY A 347 -37.06 7.27 8.12
C GLY A 347 -35.86 8.23 8.15
N VAL A 348 -35.48 8.73 9.33
CA VAL A 348 -34.22 9.44 9.56
C VAL A 348 -33.07 8.46 9.75
N ASP A 349 -33.23 7.41 10.55
CA ASP A 349 -32.19 6.39 10.74
C ASP A 349 -31.83 5.70 9.42
N GLU A 350 -32.84 5.31 8.63
CA GLU A 350 -32.65 4.71 7.30
C GLU A 350 -31.80 5.62 6.40
N HIS A 351 -32.12 6.92 6.37
CA HIS A 351 -31.36 7.91 5.60
C HIS A 351 -29.92 8.04 6.10
N LEU A 352 -29.72 8.16 7.41
CA LEU A 352 -28.39 8.33 8.00
C LEU A 352 -27.51 7.08 7.80
N THR A 353 -28.11 5.89 7.89
CA THR A 353 -27.46 4.60 7.62
C THR A 353 -27.09 4.44 6.14
N SER A 354 -27.86 5.04 5.23
CA SER A 354 -27.59 4.99 3.79
C SER A 354 -26.47 5.93 3.32
N LEU A 355 -25.96 6.81 4.18
CA LEU A 355 -24.90 7.76 3.80
C LEU A 355 -23.58 7.02 3.52
N SER A 356 -22.88 7.45 2.49
CA SER A 356 -21.49 7.02 2.24
C SER A 356 -20.55 7.51 3.35
N ASP A 357 -19.51 6.73 3.64
CA ASP A 357 -18.42 7.10 4.54
C ASP A 357 -17.44 8.13 3.96
N ALA A 358 -17.55 8.48 2.67
CA ALA A 358 -16.61 9.33 1.95
C ALA A 358 -16.24 10.64 2.68
N SER A 359 -17.22 11.34 3.27
CA SER A 359 -16.97 12.59 4.01
C SER A 359 -16.28 12.34 5.36
N VAL A 360 -16.56 11.20 6.00
CA VAL A 360 -15.91 10.77 7.23
C VAL A 360 -14.46 10.41 6.94
N ARG A 361 -14.23 9.61 5.89
CA ARG A 361 -12.90 9.24 5.40
C ARG A 361 -12.07 10.45 5.03
N GLU A 362 -12.65 11.43 4.35
CA GLU A 362 -11.96 12.69 4.02
C GLU A 362 -11.51 13.47 5.26
N ALA A 363 -12.42 13.64 6.24
CA ALA A 363 -12.10 14.37 7.46
C ALA A 363 -11.05 13.65 8.32
N ILE A 364 -11.17 12.33 8.47
CA ILE A 364 -10.19 11.49 9.17
C ILE A 364 -8.86 11.51 8.43
N GLY A 365 -8.87 11.41 7.10
CA GLY A 365 -7.68 11.51 6.25
C GLY A 365 -6.92 12.81 6.46
N GLY A 366 -7.61 13.95 6.46
CA GLY A 366 -7.01 15.24 6.78
C GLY A 366 -6.45 15.32 8.20
N ALA A 367 -7.13 14.69 9.17
CA ALA A 367 -6.63 14.60 10.54
C ALA A 367 -5.36 13.73 10.65
N MET A 368 -5.26 12.62 9.90
CA MET A 368 -4.07 11.77 9.87
C MET A 368 -2.90 12.46 9.13
N SER A 369 -3.15 13.17 8.02
CA SER A 369 -2.13 14.01 7.38
C SER A 369 -1.62 15.09 8.34
N ALA A 370 -2.51 15.67 9.15
CA ALA A 370 -2.13 16.62 10.18
C ALA A 370 -1.23 15.98 11.25
N ALA A 371 -1.59 14.80 11.74
CA ALA A 371 -0.78 14.04 12.70
C ALA A 371 0.60 13.70 12.15
N GLN A 372 0.68 13.20 10.91
CA GLN A 372 1.94 12.88 10.24
C GLN A 372 2.88 14.09 10.21
N ASN A 373 2.39 15.24 9.76
CA ASN A 373 3.20 16.45 9.67
C ASN A 373 3.62 16.98 11.04
N GLU A 374 2.75 16.96 12.07
CA GLU A 374 3.16 17.38 13.42
C GLU A 374 4.22 16.44 14.02
N GLY A 375 4.10 15.13 13.79
CA GLY A 375 5.06 14.13 14.23
C GLY A 375 6.45 14.35 13.64
N ARG A 376 6.52 14.49 12.31
CA ARG A 376 7.76 14.81 11.60
C ARG A 376 8.35 16.14 12.08
N MET A 377 7.51 17.15 12.30
CA MET A 377 7.96 18.46 12.79
C MET A 377 8.53 18.44 14.20
N ALA A 378 8.05 17.55 15.07
CA ALA A 378 8.61 17.40 16.41
C ALA A 378 10.08 16.98 16.36
N VAL A 379 10.45 16.11 15.41
CA VAL A 379 11.84 15.70 15.16
C VAL A 379 12.64 16.83 14.53
N LEU A 380 12.13 17.44 13.45
CA LEU A 380 12.85 18.53 12.76
C LEU A 380 13.10 19.73 13.67
N ALA A 381 12.25 19.97 14.68
CA ALA A 381 12.43 21.05 15.63
C ALA A 381 13.61 20.87 16.59
N VAL A 382 14.08 19.63 16.79
CA VAL A 382 15.25 19.35 17.65
C VAL A 382 16.47 18.94 16.83
N ALA A 383 16.30 18.46 15.60
CA ALA A 383 17.39 18.09 14.71
C ALA A 383 18.24 19.32 14.31
N PRO A 384 19.51 19.12 13.92
CA PRO A 384 20.32 20.18 13.31
C PRO A 384 19.63 20.77 12.07
N PRO A 385 19.89 22.05 11.72
CA PRO A 385 19.31 22.65 10.52
C PRO A 385 19.62 21.86 9.24
N ALA A 386 18.59 21.71 8.39
CA ALA A 386 18.66 21.06 7.09
C ALA A 386 18.21 22.02 5.96
N GLU A 387 18.42 21.60 4.72
CA GLU A 387 17.61 22.10 3.60
C GLU A 387 16.25 21.39 3.65
N TYR A 388 15.15 22.15 3.67
CA TYR A 388 13.79 21.59 3.69
C TYR A 388 13.17 21.73 2.32
N VAL A 389 12.54 20.67 1.82
CA VAL A 389 11.95 20.68 0.47
C VAL A 389 10.50 20.23 0.52
N ALA A 390 9.66 21.07 -0.09
CA ALA A 390 8.27 20.78 -0.37
C ALA A 390 8.15 19.54 -1.25
N THR A 391 7.32 18.57 -0.86
CA THR A 391 6.98 17.43 -1.70
C THR A 391 5.48 17.19 -1.74
N GLU A 392 4.97 17.05 -2.96
CA GLU A 392 3.57 16.72 -3.27
C GLU A 392 3.48 15.36 -3.98
N ILE A 393 4.45 14.47 -3.71
CA ILE A 393 4.54 13.15 -4.35
C ILE A 393 3.41 12.20 -3.95
N LEU A 394 2.85 12.38 -2.74
CA LEU A 394 1.74 11.59 -2.20
C LEU A 394 0.36 12.08 -2.65
N ASP A 395 0.28 13.25 -3.32
CA ASP A 395 -0.99 13.81 -3.78
C ASP A 395 -1.27 13.43 -5.24
N THR A 396 -1.87 12.26 -5.47
CA THR A 396 -2.17 11.76 -6.81
C THR A 396 -3.14 12.65 -7.61
N ASN A 397 -3.90 13.50 -6.92
CA ASN A 397 -4.82 14.48 -7.52
C ASN A 397 -4.43 15.92 -7.17
N SER A 398 -3.13 16.21 -7.20
CA SER A 398 -2.57 17.53 -6.92
C SER A 398 -3.33 18.68 -7.59
N CYS A 399 -3.61 19.75 -6.85
CA CYS A 399 -4.10 21.01 -7.43
C CYS A 399 -2.95 21.80 -8.07
N LYS A 400 -3.26 22.88 -8.80
CA LYS A 400 -2.22 23.72 -9.43
C LYS A 400 -1.25 24.32 -8.38
N PRO A 401 -1.72 24.92 -7.27
CA PRO A 401 -0.81 25.43 -6.24
C PRO A 401 0.16 24.39 -5.68
N CYS A 402 -0.31 23.17 -5.39
CA CYS A 402 0.56 22.06 -4.96
C CYS A 402 1.62 21.75 -6.02
N ARG A 403 1.23 21.56 -7.29
CA ARG A 403 2.21 21.29 -8.36
C ARG A 403 3.25 22.39 -8.53
N ASP A 404 2.86 23.65 -8.38
CA ASP A 404 3.78 24.78 -8.48
C ASP A 404 4.73 24.85 -7.27
N ASN A 405 4.29 24.39 -6.10
CA ASN A 405 5.08 24.41 -4.86
C ASN A 405 6.00 23.18 -4.72
N ASP A 406 5.67 22.06 -5.36
CA ASP A 406 6.45 20.82 -5.33
C ASP A 406 7.91 21.04 -5.74
N GLY A 407 8.85 20.64 -4.88
CA GLY A 407 10.30 20.87 -5.04
C GLY A 407 10.80 22.24 -4.54
N THR A 408 9.94 23.09 -3.98
CA THR A 408 10.34 24.36 -3.37
C THR A 408 11.27 24.12 -2.18
N ARG A 409 12.41 24.80 -2.18
CA ARG A 409 13.43 24.72 -1.13
C ARG A 409 13.26 25.86 -0.12
N TYR A 410 13.33 25.53 1.15
CA TYR A 410 13.33 26.46 2.27
C TYR A 410 14.65 26.33 3.03
N THR A 411 15.28 27.47 3.32
CA THR A 411 16.59 27.54 3.99
C THR A 411 16.49 27.51 5.52
N ASN A 412 15.27 27.55 6.07
CA ASN A 412 15.03 27.48 7.49
C ASN A 412 13.68 26.81 7.79
N LEU A 413 13.60 26.17 8.96
CA LEU A 413 12.41 25.42 9.39
C LEU A 413 11.18 26.31 9.60
N PRO A 414 11.27 27.53 10.18
CA PRO A 414 10.11 28.41 10.30
C PRO A 414 9.40 28.73 8.99
N ASP A 415 10.13 29.01 7.91
CA ASP A 415 9.53 29.29 6.59
C ASP A 415 8.88 28.05 5.99
N ALA A 416 9.57 26.89 6.06
CA ALA A 416 9.02 25.61 5.62
C ALA A 416 7.73 25.28 6.38
N ARG A 417 7.74 25.48 7.70
CA ARG A 417 6.59 25.29 8.58
C ARG A 417 5.46 26.28 8.33
N GLY A 418 5.77 27.50 7.88
CA GLY A 418 4.78 28.48 7.45
C GLY A 418 4.03 28.02 6.20
N ALA A 419 4.72 27.36 5.26
CA ALA A 419 4.12 26.80 4.05
C ALA A 419 3.37 25.48 4.32
N TYR A 420 3.91 24.64 5.22
CA TYR A 420 3.33 23.36 5.65
C TYR A 420 3.10 23.37 7.17
N PRO A 421 2.01 23.99 7.65
CA PRO A 421 1.60 23.91 9.03
C PRO A 421 1.02 22.51 9.28
N THR A 422 -0.14 22.38 9.89
CA THR A 422 -0.64 21.10 10.38
C THR A 422 -1.08 20.20 9.22
N GLY A 423 -2.06 20.61 8.42
CA GLY A 423 -2.73 19.73 7.43
C GLY A 423 -2.15 19.72 6.02
N GLY A 424 -0.85 20.00 5.84
CA GLY A 424 -0.22 20.08 4.52
C GLY A 424 -0.08 21.52 4.00
N TYR A 425 -0.02 21.69 2.68
CA TYR A 425 0.27 22.98 2.06
C TYR A 425 -0.85 24.00 2.23
N VAL A 426 -0.55 25.20 2.73
CA VAL A 426 -1.55 26.25 3.05
C VAL A 426 -2.38 26.74 1.85
N HIS A 427 -1.87 26.57 0.63
CA HIS A 427 -2.58 26.97 -0.59
C HIS A 427 -3.20 25.79 -1.35
N CYS A 428 -3.26 24.59 -0.74
CA CYS A 428 -3.92 23.45 -1.34
C CYS A 428 -5.43 23.71 -1.51
N GLU A 429 -5.93 23.61 -2.73
CA GLU A 429 -7.36 23.75 -3.04
C GLU A 429 -8.19 22.52 -2.61
N GLY A 430 -7.53 21.39 -2.37
CA GLY A 430 -8.15 20.15 -1.89
C GLY A 430 -8.43 20.14 -0.38
N GLY A 431 -7.97 21.15 0.36
CA GLY A 431 -8.21 21.28 1.80
C GLY A 431 -7.77 20.03 2.59
N ALA A 432 -8.71 19.36 3.24
CA ALA A 432 -8.47 18.16 4.04
C ALA A 432 -7.90 16.97 3.24
N ARG A 433 -7.95 17.01 1.91
CA ARG A 433 -7.35 15.99 1.03
C ARG A 433 -5.86 16.20 0.77
N CYS A 434 -5.27 17.30 1.24
CA CYS A 434 -3.86 17.56 1.02
C CYS A 434 -2.99 16.45 1.63
N ARG A 435 -2.10 15.87 0.80
CA ARG A 435 -1.07 14.90 1.20
C ARG A 435 0.35 15.47 1.13
N GLY A 436 0.48 16.76 0.83
CA GLY A 436 1.76 17.46 0.77
C GLY A 436 2.49 17.48 2.11
N THR A 437 3.81 17.30 2.07
CA THR A 437 4.67 17.28 3.25
C THR A 437 6.05 17.89 2.94
N LEU A 438 6.96 17.84 3.91
CA LEU A 438 8.34 18.28 3.80
C LEU A 438 9.29 17.10 3.97
N VAL A 439 10.34 17.09 3.14
CA VAL A 439 11.54 16.28 3.35
C VAL A 439 12.70 17.16 3.79
N ALA A 440 13.65 16.57 4.51
CA ALA A 440 14.84 17.26 5.00
C ALA A 440 16.11 16.58 4.45
N VAL A 441 17.02 17.41 3.93
CA VAL A 441 18.34 16.97 3.45
C VAL A 441 19.41 17.68 4.25
N TRP A 442 20.21 16.89 4.97
CA TRP A 442 21.32 17.41 5.74
C TRP A 442 22.63 17.44 4.93
N PRO A 443 23.49 18.44 5.13
CA PRO A 443 24.80 18.49 4.49
C PRO A 443 25.62 17.26 4.89
N GLN A 444 26.25 16.60 3.91
CA GLN A 444 27.19 15.50 4.18
C GLN A 444 28.59 16.06 4.48
N ASP A 445 29.36 15.37 5.34
CA ASP A 445 30.74 15.75 5.65
C ASP A 445 31.59 15.72 4.36
N GLY A 446 31.97 16.92 3.90
CA GLY A 446 32.60 17.17 2.60
C GLY A 446 32.02 18.35 1.82
N GLU A 447 30.79 18.79 2.14
CA GLU A 447 30.17 20.01 1.57
C GLU A 447 30.32 21.24 2.49
N GLN A 448 30.80 21.06 3.73
CA GLN A 448 31.00 22.15 4.70
C GLN A 448 32.08 23.16 4.27
N ASP A 449 33.02 22.78 3.40
CA ASP A 449 34.07 23.70 2.89
C ASP A 449 33.54 24.75 1.90
N ALA A 450 32.31 24.62 1.38
CA ALA A 450 31.70 25.61 0.49
C ALA A 450 30.78 26.61 1.21
N ALA A 451 30.28 26.27 2.41
CA ALA A 451 29.40 27.14 3.18
C ALA A 451 30.15 28.19 4.02
N GLY A 452 31.46 27.99 4.25
CA GLY A 452 32.29 28.86 5.09
C GLY A 452 32.80 30.16 4.44
N THR A 453 32.37 30.55 3.23
CA THR A 453 32.87 31.78 2.56
C THR A 453 31.79 32.78 2.14
N ILE A 454 30.50 32.53 2.41
CA ILE A 454 29.46 33.54 2.18
C ILE A 454 28.90 33.95 3.53
N MET A 455 29.61 34.84 4.22
CA MET A 455 29.11 35.90 5.12
C MET A 455 30.32 36.48 5.89
N ALA A 456 30.99 37.44 5.24
CA ALA A 456 31.66 38.56 5.90
C ALA A 456 30.92 39.84 5.51
#